data_AF-A0A101I389-F1
#
_entry.id   AF-A0A101I389-F1
#
_cell.length_a   1.000
_cell.length_b   1.000
_cell.length_c   1.000
_cell.angle_alpha   90.00
_cell.angle_beta   90.00
_cell.angle_gamma   90.00
#
_symmetry.space_group_name_H-M   'P 1'
#
loop_
_entity.id
_entity.type
_entity.pdbx_description
1 polymer ?
#
loop_
_entity_poly.entity_id
_entity_poly.type
_entity_poly.pdbx_seq_one_letter_code
_entity_poly.pdbx_strand_id
1 'polypeptide(L)' 'DKFDILALFISPDRQRPVLDDLEKLDHKPVVWMQPGAENDTAEKELKEKGYEVVKGACLMMTHQVYCGD' A
#
# COMPACT_ATOMS: atom_id res chain seq x y z
N ASP A 1 -9.31 -10.73 8.44
CA ASP A 1 -10.26 -10.68 7.32
C ASP A 1 -9.52 -10.55 6.00
N LYS A 2 -10.09 -11.11 4.93
CA LYS A 2 -9.51 -11.02 3.58
C LYS A 2 -9.84 -9.65 3.00
N PHE A 3 -8.85 -8.97 2.44
CA PHE A 3 -9.02 -7.68 1.76
C PHE A 3 -8.07 -7.60 0.57
N ASP A 4 -8.39 -6.76 -0.41
CA ASP A 4 -7.64 -6.69 -1.67
C ASP A 4 -6.63 -5.54 -1.70
N ILE A 5 -6.86 -4.46 -0.93
CA ILE A 5 -6.01 -3.26 -0.91
C ILE A 5 -5.75 -2.79 0.52
N LEU A 6 -4.48 -2.63 0.89
CA LEU A 6 -4.01 -1.90 2.07
C LEU A 6 -3.68 -0.45 1.66
N ALA A 7 -4.58 0.48 1.93
CA ALA A 7 -4.32 1.90 1.72
C ALA A 7 -3.61 2.53 2.95
N LEU A 8 -2.36 2.97 2.76
CA LEU A 8 -1.55 3.58 3.81
C LEU A 8 -1.66 5.11 3.76
N PHE A 9 -2.12 5.71 4.87
CA PHE A 9 -2.15 7.16 5.12
C PHE A 9 -1.16 7.59 6.21
N ILE A 10 -0.45 6.65 6.82
CA ILE A 10 0.49 6.88 7.91
C ILE A 10 1.88 7.20 7.37
N SER A 11 2.60 8.07 8.10
CA SER A 11 3.94 8.49 7.74
C SER A 11 4.93 7.31 7.67
N PRO A 12 5.97 7.39 6.83
CA PRO A 12 6.90 6.27 6.57
C PRO A 12 7.52 5.66 7.83
N ASP A 13 7.88 6.49 8.81
CA ASP A 13 8.45 6.12 10.10
C ASP A 13 7.50 5.31 11.01
N ARG A 14 6.20 5.31 10.70
CA ARG A 14 5.17 4.60 11.48
C ARG A 14 4.60 3.37 10.77
N GLN A 15 5.07 3.03 9.57
CA GLN A 15 4.51 1.95 8.77
C GLN A 15 4.89 0.55 9.27
N ARG A 16 6.03 0.38 9.97
CA ARG A 16 6.56 -0.95 10.31
C ARG A 16 5.55 -1.87 11.00
N PRO A 17 4.79 -1.46 12.04
CA PRO A 17 3.84 -2.35 12.70
C PRO A 17 2.75 -2.86 11.76
N VAL A 18 2.26 -2.01 10.84
CA VAL A 18 1.24 -2.41 9.86
C VAL A 18 1.81 -3.39 8.83
N LEU A 19 3.07 -3.17 8.40
CA LEU A 19 3.74 -4.08 7.46
C LEU A 19 4.08 -5.43 8.12
N ASP A 20 4.42 -5.45 9.41
CA ASP A 20 4.61 -6.69 10.17
C ASP A 20 3.32 -7.51 10.27
N ASP A 21 2.17 -6.85 10.44
CA ASP A 21 0.87 -7.51 10.46
C ASP A 21 0.45 -7.98 9.06
N LEU A 22 0.77 -7.20 8.02
CA LEU A 22 0.53 -7.58 6.62
C LEU A 22 1.25 -8.89 6.26
N GLU A 23 2.50 -9.07 6.70
CA GLU A 23 3.29 -10.27 6.41
C GLU A 23 2.76 -11.56 7.04
N LYS A 24 1.83 -11.45 8.00
CA LYS A 24 1.18 -12.62 8.63
C LYS A 24 0.00 -13.15 7.81
N LEU A 25 -0.43 -12.43 6.78
CA LEU A 25 -1.52 -12.86 5.91
C LEU A 25 -1.08 -14.02 5.00
N ASP A 26 -2.03 -14.87 4.65
CA ASP A 26 -1.86 -15.97 3.71
C ASP A 26 -1.99 -15.54 2.23
N HIS A 27 -2.22 -14.24 1.99
CA HIS A 27 -2.36 -13.62 0.68
C HIS A 27 -1.65 -12.26 0.63
N LYS A 28 -1.47 -11.72 -0.59
CA LYS A 28 -0.74 -10.47 -0.82
C LYS A 28 -1.66 -9.42 -1.45
N PRO A 29 -2.24 -8.51 -0.64
CA PRO A 29 -3.04 -7.42 -1.17
C PRO A 29 -2.17 -6.35 -1.86
N VAL A 30 -2.84 -5.59 -2.72
CA VAL A 30 -2.63 -4.16 -3.04
C VAL A 30 -1.94 -3.29 -1.98
N VAL A 31 -0.62 -3.06 -1.92
CA VAL A 31 -0.10 -2.02 -1.00
C VAL A 31 -0.15 -0.65 -1.67
N TRP A 32 -0.97 0.26 -1.16
CA TRP A 32 -1.19 1.57 -1.76
C TRP A 32 -0.79 2.70 -0.80
N MET A 33 0.39 3.26 -0.99
CA MET A 33 0.90 4.42 -0.25
C MET A 33 0.28 5.70 -0.82
N GLN A 34 -0.62 6.32 -0.06
CA GLN A 34 -1.23 7.61 -0.40
C GLN A 34 -0.18 8.72 -0.43
N PRO A 35 -0.47 9.88 -1.04
CA PRO A 35 0.41 11.04 -0.98
C PRO A 35 0.74 11.40 0.48
N GLY A 36 2.04 11.55 0.79
CA GLY A 36 2.55 11.78 2.15
C GLY A 36 2.89 10.51 2.94
N ALA A 37 2.60 9.32 2.41
CA ALA A 37 2.94 8.02 3.00
C ALA A 37 4.03 7.27 2.20
N GLU A 38 4.76 7.95 1.31
CA GLU A 38 5.76 7.34 0.43
C GLU A 38 6.95 6.78 1.22
N ASN A 39 7.28 5.51 1.01
CA ASN A 39 8.38 4.85 1.70
C ASN A 39 9.18 3.95 0.74
N ASP A 40 10.31 4.46 0.25
CA ASP A 40 11.15 3.78 -0.75
C ASP A 40 11.72 2.46 -0.22
N THR A 41 12.09 2.43 1.07
CA THR A 41 12.63 1.23 1.72
C THR A 41 11.55 0.15 1.80
N ALA A 42 10.36 0.50 2.31
CA ALA A 42 9.25 -0.45 2.39
C ALA A 42 8.79 -0.91 1.01
N GLU A 43 8.71 -0.01 0.02
CA GLU A 43 8.36 -0.38 -1.36
C GLU A 43 9.31 -1.45 -1.92
N LYS A 44 10.62 -1.25 -1.75
CA LYS A 44 11.62 -2.21 -2.21
C LYS A 44 11.45 -3.56 -1.53
N GLU A 45 11.36 -3.58 -0.19
CA GLU A 45 11.18 -4.82 0.58
C GLU A 45 9.90 -5.57 0.19
N LEU A 46 8.79 -4.85 0.01
CA LEU A 46 7.50 -5.42 -0.39
C LEU A 46 7.57 -6.00 -1.81
N LYS A 47 8.18 -5.29 -2.76
CA LYS A 47 8.37 -5.79 -4.13
C LYS A 47 9.24 -7.04 -4.17
N GLU A 48 10.32 -7.08 -3.38
CA GLU A 48 11.18 -8.28 -3.24
C GLU A 48 10.40 -9.49 -2.67
N LYS A 49 9.41 -9.23 -1.81
CA LYS A 49 8.49 -10.25 -1.28
C LYS A 49 7.33 -10.58 -2.23
N GLY A 50 7.26 -9.93 -3.40
CA GLY A 50 6.26 -10.18 -4.44
C GLY A 50 4.90 -9.50 -4.19
N TYR A 51 4.87 -8.41 -3.41
CA TYR A 51 3.70 -7.54 -3.34
C TYR A 51 3.67 -6.59 -4.54
N GLU A 52 2.47 -6.27 -5.00
CA GLU A 52 2.24 -5.09 -5.83
C GLU A 52 2.20 -3.85 -4.93
N VAL A 53 2.86 -2.77 -5.36
CA VAL A 53 2.96 -1.53 -4.59
C VAL A 53 2.67 -0.33 -5.49
N VAL A 54 1.69 0.47 -5.10
CA VAL A 54 1.38 1.78 -5.68
C VAL A 54 1.84 2.86 -4.69
N LYS A 55 2.61 3.85 -5.16
CA LYS A 55 3.20 4.89 -4.31
C LYS A 55 2.92 6.29 -4.85
N GLY A 56 2.54 7.20 -3.95
CA GLY A 56 2.35 8.63 -4.26
C GLY A 56 1.10 8.95 -5.08
N ALA A 57 0.17 8.01 -5.20
CA ALA A 57 -1.09 8.20 -5.91
C ALA A 57 -2.26 8.24 -4.92
N CYS A 58 -3.22 9.14 -5.10
CA CYS A 58 -4.43 9.16 -4.29
C CYS A 58 -5.44 8.14 -4.83
N LEU A 59 -5.89 7.19 -4.00
CA LEU A 59 -6.82 6.12 -4.44
C LEU A 59 -8.11 6.73 -5.00
N MET A 60 -8.67 7.74 -4.32
CA MET A 60 -9.88 8.43 -4.74
C MET A 60 -9.71 9.06 -6.13
N MET A 61 -8.64 9.84 -6.33
CA MET A 61 -8.41 10.52 -7.61
C MET A 61 -8.15 9.51 -8.73
N THR A 62 -7.35 8.46 -8.48
CA THR A 62 -7.11 7.40 -9.45
C THR A 62 -8.42 6.71 -9.83
N HIS A 63 -9.25 6.37 -8.85
CA HIS A 63 -10.56 5.77 -9.12
C HIS A 63 -11.48 6.71 -9.91
N GLN A 64 -11.53 8.00 -9.57
CA GLN A 64 -12.33 8.97 -10.33
C GLN A 64 -11.87 9.10 -11.78
N VAL A 65 -10.56 9.13 -12.05
CA VAL A 65 -10.02 9.30 -13.40
C VAL A 65 -10.30 8.08 -14.30
N TYR A 66 -10.20 6.87 -13.75
CA TYR A 66 -10.30 5.64 -14.55
C TYR A 66 -11.66 4.96 -14.48
N CYS A 67 -12.47 5.26 -13.46
CA CYS A 67 -13.73 4.58 -13.19
C CYS A 67 -14.90 5.54 -12.88
N GLY A 68 -14.65 6.85 -12.80
CA GLY A 68 -15.72 7.84 -12.70
C GLY A 68 -16.37 8.04 -14.08
N ASP A 69 -17.69 8.01 -14.13
CA ASP A 69 -18.50 8.32 -15.32
C ASP A 69 -18.22 9.73 -15.88
#